data_AF-A0A554LRY5-F1
#
_entry.id   AF-A0A554LRY5-F1
#
_cell.length_a   1.000
_cell.length_b   1.000
_cell.length_c   1.000
_cell.angle_alpha   90.00
_cell.angle_beta   90.00
_cell.angle_gamma   90.00
#
_symmetry.space_group_name_H-M   'P 1'
#
loop_
_entity.id
_entity.type
_entity.pdbx_description
1 polymer ?
#
loop_
_entity_poly.entity_id
_entity_poly.type
_entity_poly.pdbx_seq_one_letter_code
_entity_poly.pdbx_strand_id
1 'polypeptide(L)'
;MSRYNFYNFLVGGLSSLSDDFMIEHIAKLANLPLSDKEKRLFDRQCREILRFVDQLQEVKATDIKPLSPAESAGLTNIWREDRVRPGLTTEEALQNAPASQDQMFKVSQILKIEE
;
A
#
# COMPACT_ATOMS: atom_id res chain seq x y z
N MET A 1 20.08 -10.27 -8.91
CA MET A 1 18.73 -10.73 -9.32
C MET A 1 17.82 -9.51 -9.41
N SER A 2 17.12 -9.40 -10.53
CA SER A 2 16.79 -8.14 -11.20
C SER A 2 15.58 -7.40 -10.61
N ARG A 3 15.76 -6.13 -10.21
CA ARG A 3 14.68 -5.20 -9.82
C ARG A 3 13.75 -4.83 -11.00
N TYR A 4 14.10 -5.21 -12.23
CA TYR A 4 13.29 -4.96 -13.43
C TYR A 4 12.04 -5.86 -13.54
N ASN A 5 11.95 -6.97 -12.80
CA ASN A 5 10.80 -7.87 -12.92
C ASN A 5 9.53 -7.36 -12.23
N PHE A 6 9.63 -6.40 -11.29
CA PHE A 6 8.46 -5.85 -10.61
C PHE A 6 7.70 -4.80 -11.45
N TYR A 7 8.42 -3.96 -12.20
CA TYR A 7 7.80 -2.94 -13.05
C TYR A 7 7.08 -3.55 -14.27
N ASN A 8 7.64 -4.61 -14.87
CA ASN A 8 6.96 -5.31 -15.96
C ASN A 8 5.72 -6.11 -15.51
N PHE A 9 5.68 -6.57 -14.24
CA PHE A 9 4.50 -7.24 -13.70
C PHE A 9 3.33 -6.28 -13.47
N LEU A 10 3.62 -5.04 -13.02
CA LEU A 10 2.59 -4.01 -12.81
C LEU A 10 2.17 -3.30 -14.10
N VAL A 11 3.08 -2.96 -15.01
CA VAL A 11 2.69 -2.20 -16.23
C VAL A 11 2.25 -3.12 -17.37
N GLY A 12 2.88 -4.28 -17.53
CA GLY A 12 2.57 -5.24 -18.60
C GLY A 12 1.47 -6.25 -18.29
N GLY A 13 1.22 -6.55 -17.01
CA GLY A 13 0.17 -7.50 -16.61
C GLY A 13 -1.23 -6.90 -16.49
N LEU A 14 -1.32 -5.57 -16.35
CA LEU A 14 -2.59 -4.85 -16.17
C LEU A 14 -3.37 -4.65 -17.48
N SER A 15 -2.73 -4.82 -18.64
CA SER A 15 -3.38 -4.73 -19.95
C SER A 15 -4.14 -6.01 -20.36
N SER A 16 -3.88 -7.14 -19.68
CA SER A 16 -4.41 -8.46 -20.06
C SER A 16 -5.34 -9.11 -19.02
N LEU A 17 -5.58 -8.45 -17.88
CA LEU A 17 -6.52 -8.93 -16.87
C LEU A 17 -7.92 -8.38 -17.19
N SER A 18 -8.93 -9.25 -17.20
CA SER A 18 -10.32 -8.82 -17.34
C SER A 18 -10.66 -7.75 -16.29
N ASP A 19 -11.23 -6.65 -16.76
CA ASP A 19 -11.46 -5.39 -16.05
C ASP A 19 -12.03 -5.52 -14.62
N ASP A 20 -13.04 -6.38 -14.42
CA ASP A 20 -13.66 -6.57 -13.09
C ASP A 20 -12.73 -7.20 -12.05
N PHE A 21 -11.78 -8.05 -12.48
CA PHE A 21 -10.84 -8.72 -11.57
C PHE A 21 -9.83 -7.73 -10.96
N MET A 22 -9.58 -6.60 -11.63
CA MET A 22 -8.60 -5.61 -11.19
C MET A 22 -9.06 -4.88 -9.92
N ILE A 23 -10.28 -4.35 -9.91
CA ILE A 23 -10.80 -3.58 -8.76
C ILE A 23 -11.01 -4.46 -7.54
N GLU A 24 -11.49 -5.69 -7.72
CA GLU A 24 -11.63 -6.64 -6.62
C GLU A 24 -10.28 -7.03 -6.02
N HIS A 25 -9.27 -7.22 -6.86
CA HIS A 25 -7.92 -7.52 -6.40
C HIS A 25 -7.31 -6.34 -5.63
N ILE A 26 -7.42 -5.12 -6.15
CA ILE A 26 -6.91 -3.91 -5.49
C ILE A 26 -7.64 -3.65 -4.16
N ALA A 27 -8.96 -3.80 -4.14
CA ALA A 27 -9.77 -3.64 -2.93
C ALA A 27 -9.36 -4.63 -1.84
N LYS A 28 -9.06 -5.88 -2.22
CA LYS A 28 -8.53 -6.89 -1.29
C LYS A 28 -7.16 -6.49 -0.73
N LEU A 29 -6.25 -6.00 -1.56
CA LEU A 29 -4.92 -5.55 -1.12
C LEU A 29 -5.01 -4.34 -0.17
N ALA A 30 -5.94 -3.42 -0.44
CA ALA A 30 -6.18 -2.23 0.38
C ALA A 30 -7.08 -2.50 1.60
N ASN A 31 -7.57 -3.74 1.79
CA ASN A 31 -8.55 -4.11 2.80
C ASN A 31 -9.80 -3.21 2.81
N LEU A 32 -10.34 -2.95 1.61
CA LEU A 32 -11.53 -2.13 1.41
C LEU A 32 -12.74 -3.01 1.07
N PRO A 33 -13.77 -3.10 1.94
CA PRO A 33 -15.01 -3.75 1.59
C PRO A 33 -15.81 -2.85 0.64
N LEU A 34 -16.07 -3.32 -0.58
CA LEU A 34 -16.80 -2.58 -1.61
C LEU A 34 -18.06 -3.32 -2.03
N SER A 35 -19.17 -2.60 -2.14
CA SER A 35 -20.39 -3.09 -2.78
C SER A 35 -20.22 -3.19 -4.30
N ASP A 36 -21.06 -3.98 -4.97
CA ASP A 36 -21.01 -4.12 -6.43
C ASP A 36 -21.25 -2.79 -7.17
N LYS A 37 -22.02 -1.87 -6.56
CA LYS A 37 -22.23 -0.52 -7.12
C LYS A 37 -20.95 0.31 -7.05
N GLU A 38 -20.24 0.26 -5.92
CA GLU A 38 -18.97 0.96 -5.73
C GLU A 38 -17.88 0.36 -6.60
N LYS A 39 -17.81 -0.97 -6.75
CA LYS A 39 -16.87 -1.63 -7.66
C LYS A 39 -17.01 -1.07 -9.09
N ARG A 40 -18.23 -1.00 -9.63
CA ARG A 40 -18.50 -0.43 -10.97
C ARG A 40 -18.14 1.06 -11.08
N LEU A 41 -18.41 1.83 -10.02
CA LEU A 41 -18.08 3.25 -10.00
C LEU A 41 -16.57 3.47 -10.00
N PHE A 42 -15.85 2.79 -9.10
CA PHE A 42 -14.42 2.93 -8.94
C PHE A 42 -13.65 2.34 -10.10
N ASP A 43 -14.15 1.30 -10.76
CA ASP A 43 -13.57 0.82 -12.02
C ASP A 43 -13.47 1.95 -13.05
N ARG A 44 -14.59 2.64 -13.32
CA ARG A 44 -14.61 3.76 -14.26
C ARG A 44 -13.68 4.90 -13.84
N GLN A 45 -13.71 5.29 -12.56
CA GLN A 45 -12.90 6.40 -12.05
C GLN A 45 -11.40 6.08 -12.07
N CYS A 46 -11.01 4.86 -11.68
CA CYS A 46 -9.63 4.41 -11.75
C CYS A 46 -9.11 4.41 -13.19
N ARG A 47 -9.93 4.02 -14.18
CA ARG A 47 -9.55 4.12 -15.60
C ARG A 47 -9.28 5.55 -16.04
N GLU A 48 -10.11 6.51 -15.61
CA GLU A 48 -9.90 7.93 -15.92
C GLU A 48 -8.58 8.43 -15.34
N ILE A 49 -8.27 8.07 -14.10
CA ILE A 49 -7.01 8.42 -13.45
C ILE A 49 -5.81 7.77 -14.15
N LEU A 50 -5.89 6.48 -14.48
CA LEU A 50 -4.81 5.77 -15.17
C LEU A 50 -4.54 6.37 -16.56
N ARG A 51 -5.59 6.69 -17.33
CA ARG A 51 -5.44 7.40 -18.61
C ARG A 51 -4.78 8.77 -18.46
N PHE A 52 -5.08 9.49 -17.39
CA PHE A 52 -4.42 10.77 -17.10
C PHE A 52 -2.94 10.55 -16.76
N VAL A 53 -2.62 9.53 -15.96
CA VAL A 53 -1.24 9.19 -15.59
C VAL A 53 -0.44 8.67 -16.80
N ASP A 54 -1.08 8.03 -17.77
CA ASP A 54 -0.42 7.57 -19.00
C ASP A 54 0.19 8.71 -19.83
N GLN A 55 -0.27 9.95 -19.66
CA GLN A 55 0.37 11.14 -20.27
C GLN A 55 1.83 11.28 -19.82
N LEU A 56 2.22 10.75 -18.66
CA LEU A 56 3.61 10.75 -18.19
C LEU A 56 4.53 9.88 -19.07
N GLN A 57 3.99 8.93 -19.84
CA GLN A 57 4.78 8.10 -20.75
C GLN A 57 5.31 8.90 -21.95
N GLU A 58 4.70 10.04 -22.29
CA GLU A 58 5.16 10.93 -23.36
C GLU A 58 6.48 11.63 -23.01
N VAL A 59 6.80 11.71 -21.72
CA VAL A 59 8.02 12.35 -21.23
C VAL A 59 9.16 11.34 -21.22
N LYS A 60 10.21 11.60 -22.03
CA LYS A 60 11.44 10.80 -22.02
C LYS A 60 12.21 11.01 -20.71
N ALA A 61 12.18 10.02 -19.82
CA ALA A 61 12.90 10.03 -18.55
C ALA A 61 14.00 8.97 -18.45
N THR A 62 14.47 8.43 -19.58
CA THR A 62 15.37 7.26 -19.65
C THR A 62 16.71 7.47 -18.94
N ASP A 63 17.22 8.70 -18.93
CA ASP A 63 18.51 9.06 -18.34
C ASP A 63 18.38 9.89 -17.04
N ILE A 64 17.16 10.01 -16.50
CA ILE A 64 16.89 10.78 -15.29
C ILE A 64 16.84 9.83 -14.10
N LYS A 65 17.68 10.08 -13.09
CA LYS A 65 17.65 9.32 -11.84
C LYS A 65 16.35 9.61 -11.07
N PRO A 66 15.65 8.59 -10.55
CA PRO A 66 14.50 8.81 -9.67
C PRO A 66 14.88 9.62 -8.44
N LEU A 67 14.04 10.60 -8.08
CA LEU A 67 14.27 11.41 -6.89
C LEU A 67 13.92 10.58 -5.65
N SER A 68 14.89 10.34 -4.77
CA SER A 68 14.60 9.81 -3.45
C SER A 68 14.38 10.96 -2.45
N PRO A 69 13.44 10.82 -1.49
CA PRO A 69 13.25 11.83 -0.44
C PRO A 69 14.53 12.09 0.36
N ALA A 70 15.35 11.06 0.57
CA ALA A 70 16.64 11.17 1.24
C ALA A 70 17.62 12.07 0.46
N GLU A 71 17.75 11.88 -0.85
CA GLU A 71 18.66 12.70 -1.68
C GLU A 71 18.15 14.14 -1.83
N SER A 72 16.83 14.32 -1.98
CA SER A 72 16.20 15.64 -2.06
C SER A 72 16.44 16.47 -0.79
N ALA A 73 16.34 15.83 0.38
CA ALA A 73 16.55 16.48 1.67
C ALA A 73 18.03 16.45 2.13
N GLY A 74 18.97 15.99 1.30
CA GLY A 74 20.39 15.91 1.64
C GLY A 74 20.70 14.95 2.80
N LEU A 75 19.82 14.00 3.08
CA LEU A 75 19.92 13.07 4.19
C LEU A 75 20.82 11.91 3.82
N THR A 76 21.81 11.63 4.66
CA THR A 76 22.70 10.49 4.51
C THR A 76 22.85 9.79 5.84
N ASN A 77 22.53 8.50 5.89
CA ASN A 77 22.83 7.61 7.02
C ASN A 77 22.42 8.21 8.38
N ILE A 78 21.16 8.63 8.52
CA ILE A 78 20.65 9.13 9.79
C ILE A 78 20.47 7.94 10.74
N TRP A 79 21.45 7.77 11.64
CA TRP A 79 21.41 6.73 12.65
C TRP A 79 20.70 7.20 13.90
N ARG A 80 19.93 6.31 14.51
CA ARG A 80 19.48 6.45 15.89
C ARG A 80 20.57 5.88 16.80
N GLU A 81 20.96 6.61 17.84
CA GLU A 81 21.82 6.06 18.88
C GLU A 81 21.18 4.82 19.51
N ASP A 82 21.97 3.77 19.72
CA ASP A 82 21.52 2.55 20.38
C ASP A 82 21.45 2.73 21.90
N ARG A 83 20.48 3.53 22.33
CA ARG A 83 20.18 3.78 23.74
C ARG A 83 18.72 3.43 24.02
N VAL A 84 18.48 2.78 25.15
CA VAL A 84 17.13 2.49 25.64
C VAL A 84 16.41 3.81 25.92
N ARG A 85 15.16 3.90 25.47
CA ARG A 85 14.26 5.02 25.75
C ARG A 85 13.03 4.47 26.46
N PRO A 86 12.43 5.22 27.39
CA PRO A 86 11.15 4.80 27.97
C PRO A 86 10.13 4.63 26.84
N GLY A 87 9.46 3.48 26.82
CA GLY A 87 8.33 3.23 25.94
C GLY A 87 7.06 3.88 26.48
N LEU A 88 5.97 3.78 25.73
CA LEU A 88 4.65 4.13 26.24
C LEU A 88 4.27 3.20 27.39
N THR A 89 3.53 3.72 28.36
CA THR A 89 2.82 2.89 29.34
C THR A 89 1.73 2.08 28.65
N THR A 90 1.30 0.98 29.26
CA THR A 90 0.17 0.17 28.76
C THR A 90 -1.09 1.02 28.57
N GLU A 91 -1.37 1.93 29.51
CA GLU A 91 -2.52 2.84 29.47
C GLU A 91 -2.44 3.76 28.23
N GLU A 92 -1.30 4.41 28.00
CA GLU A 92 -1.08 5.28 26.84
C GLU A 92 -1.17 4.51 25.51
N ALA A 93 -0.65 3.29 25.46
CA ALA A 93 -0.69 2.46 24.27
C ALA A 93 -2.13 2.00 23.92
N LEU A 94 -2.97 1.76 24.93
CA LEU A 94 -4.34 1.26 24.77
C LEU A 94 -5.40 2.36 24.75
N GLN A 95 -5.05 3.62 25.01
CA GLN A 95 -5.99 4.74 25.13
C GLN A 95 -6.96 4.87 23.93
N ASN A 96 -6.48 4.57 22.72
CA ASN A 96 -7.26 4.65 21.49
C ASN A 96 -7.66 3.27 20.93
N ALA A 97 -7.45 2.19 21.68
CA ALA A 97 -7.83 0.85 21.25
C ALA A 97 -9.37 0.74 21.20
N PRO A 98 -9.98 0.34 20.06
CA PRO A 98 -11.43 0.14 19.99
C PRO A 98 -11.93 -0.94 20.96
N ALA A 99 -11.09 -1.92 21.26
CA ALA A 99 -11.33 -2.93 22.28
C ALA A 99 -10.00 -3.38 22.89
N SER A 100 -9.98 -3.52 24.22
CA SER A 100 -8.85 -4.06 24.96
C SER A 100 -9.34 -5.05 26.01
N GLN A 101 -8.47 -5.98 26.40
CA GLN A 101 -8.73 -6.96 27.45
C GLN A 101 -7.39 -7.39 28.05
N ASP A 102 -7.32 -7.50 29.38
CA ASP A 102 -6.14 -8.00 30.10
C ASP A 102 -4.82 -7.32 29.67
N GLN A 103 -4.86 -5.98 29.49
CA GLN A 103 -3.73 -5.16 29.01
C GLN A 103 -3.26 -5.45 27.58
N MET A 104 -4.14 -5.99 26.73
CA MET A 104 -3.86 -6.32 25.32
C MET A 104 -4.91 -5.73 24.38
N PHE A 105 -4.55 -5.56 23.10
CA PHE A 105 -5.51 -5.26 22.05
C PHE A 105 -6.38 -6.49 21.76
N LYS A 106 -7.70 -6.32 21.81
CA LYS A 106 -8.63 -7.41 21.53
C LYS A 106 -9.05 -7.38 20.07
N VAL A 107 -8.80 -8.47 19.37
CA VAL A 107 -9.22 -8.69 17.98
C VAL A 107 -9.97 -10.01 17.84
N SER A 108 -10.85 -10.10 16.85
CA SER A 108 -11.49 -11.37 16.51
C SER A 108 -10.46 -12.35 15.97
N GLN A 109 -10.47 -13.59 16.45
CA GLN A 109 -9.61 -14.67 15.95
C GLN A 109 -9.99 -15.03 14.51
N ILE A 110 -8.99 -15.14 13.61
CA ILE A 110 -9.20 -15.35 12.17
C ILE A 110 -8.88 -16.81 11.74
N LEU A 111 -8.46 -17.68 12.66
CA LEU A 111 -8.10 -19.07 12.33
C LEU A 111 -9.31 -19.84 11.77
N LYS A 112 -9.37 -19.99 10.45
CA LYS A 112 -10.08 -21.08 9.80
C LYS A 112 -9.19 -22.32 9.93
N ILE A 113 -9.53 -23.19 10.86
CA ILE A 113 -9.01 -24.56 10.86
C ILE A 113 -9.77 -25.25 9.73
N GLU A 114 -9.11 -25.44 8.59
CA GLU A 114 -9.61 -26.30 7.52
C GLU A 114 -9.31 -27.76 7.93
N GLU A 115 -10.35 -28.56 8.14
CA GLU A 115 -10.27 -30.04 8.17
C GLU A 115 -10.33 -30.60 6.74
#